data_AF-A0A960BUM1-F1
#
_entry.id   AF-A0A960BUM1-F1
#
_cell.length_a   1.000
_cell.length_b   1.000
_cell.length_c   1.000
_cell.angle_alpha   90.00
_cell.angle_beta   90.00
_cell.angle_gamma   90.00
#
_symmetry.space_group_name_H-M   'P 1'
#
loop_
_entity.id
_entity.type
_entity.pdbx_description
1 polymer ?
#
loop_
_entity_poly.entity_id
_entity_poly.type
_entity_poly.pdbx_seq_one_letter_code
_entity_poly.pdbx_strand_id
1 'polypeptide(L)'
;MEPQWSQRAADAETAIVRRHLRRLWQLPGTQLGVVGWPPTARDRAFRSWHYWWQAHLLDTLVDAQLRDPRPDRLIRIRRQVRGHHARNFGRWTNSYYDDMAWLALALERAGRLAGVHRKRALASLCGQLVGSWMPEAGGGIPWRKQDRFFNAPANGPAGIFLARYGDHLRRAQAMADWLDDTLIDPETHLV
;
A
#
# COMPACT_ATOMS: atom_id res chain seq x y z
N MET A 1 -6.18 10.60 23.86
CA MET A 1 -5.33 9.39 23.75
C MET A 1 -4.15 9.56 24.68
N GLU A 2 -4.01 8.68 25.67
CA GLU A 2 -3.03 8.80 26.75
C GLU A 2 -1.60 9.00 26.21
N PRO A 3 -0.79 9.90 26.82
CA PRO A 3 0.59 10.21 26.42
C PRO A 3 1.46 8.98 26.13
N GLN A 4 1.17 7.86 26.82
CA GLN A 4 1.88 6.60 26.67
C GLN A 4 1.78 5.99 25.24
N TRP A 5 0.60 6.01 24.61
CA TRP A 5 0.42 5.39 23.29
C TRP A 5 1.11 6.19 22.19
N SER A 6 1.02 7.52 22.28
CA SER A 6 1.71 8.43 21.36
C SER A 6 3.23 8.29 21.46
N GLN A 7 3.76 8.10 22.67
CA GLN A 7 5.19 7.86 22.88
C GLN A 7 5.63 6.50 22.31
N ARG A 8 4.89 5.42 22.60
CA ARG A 8 5.19 4.09 22.05
C ARG A 8 5.21 4.08 20.52
N ALA A 9 4.27 4.81 19.89
CA ALA A 9 4.25 4.96 18.44
C ALA A 9 5.46 5.75 17.90
N ALA A 10 5.92 6.79 18.63
CA ALA A 10 7.12 7.54 18.27
C ALA A 10 8.41 6.70 18.41
N ASP A 11 8.48 5.83 19.42
CA ASP A 11 9.61 4.93 19.64
C ASP A 11 9.66 3.86 18.52
N ALA A 12 8.51 3.29 18.15
CA ALA A 12 8.41 2.34 17.04
C ALA A 12 8.84 2.99 15.70
N GLU A 13 8.35 4.19 15.40
CA GLU A 13 8.78 4.97 14.25
C GLU A 13 10.30 5.20 14.26
N THR A 14 10.86 5.61 15.40
CA THR A 14 12.30 5.86 15.55
C THR A 14 13.12 4.59 15.27
N ALA A 15 12.66 3.44 15.77
CA ALA A 15 13.30 2.15 15.50
C ALA A 15 13.29 1.83 14.00
N ILE A 16 12.14 1.94 13.32
CA ILE A 16 12.02 1.69 11.87
C ILE A 16 12.90 2.67 11.08
N VAL A 17 12.85 3.96 11.42
CA VAL A 17 13.60 5.01 10.75
C VAL A 17 15.11 4.77 10.83
N ARG A 18 15.61 4.43 12.02
CA ARG A 18 17.05 4.20 12.22
C ARG A 18 17.50 2.88 11.62
N ARG A 19 16.73 1.81 11.86
CA ARG A 19 17.15 0.45 11.57
C ARG A 19 16.94 0.06 10.11
N HIS A 20 15.80 0.45 9.52
CA HIS A 20 15.36 -0.11 8.24
C HIS A 20 15.44 0.86 7.04
N LEU A 21 15.33 2.17 7.24
CA LEU A 21 15.27 3.11 6.11
C LEU A 21 16.65 3.34 5.50
N ARG A 22 16.77 3.10 4.19
CA ARG A 22 18.00 3.32 3.41
C ARG A 22 17.69 4.02 2.08
N ARG A 23 18.68 4.73 1.53
CA ARG A 23 18.57 5.28 0.17
C ARG A 23 18.62 4.14 -0.85
N LEU A 24 17.78 4.20 -1.87
CA LEU A 24 17.81 3.25 -2.98
C LEU A 24 19.05 3.53 -3.84
N TRP A 25 20.03 2.61 -3.85
CA TRP A 25 21.22 2.69 -4.71
C TRP A 25 21.93 4.06 -4.67
N GLN A 26 21.99 4.67 -3.49
CA GLN A 26 22.53 6.03 -3.27
C GLN A 26 21.81 7.17 -4.01
N LEU A 27 20.69 6.90 -4.69
CA LEU A 27 19.92 7.89 -5.43
C LEU A 27 19.36 8.96 -4.49
N PRO A 28 19.72 10.25 -4.65
CA PRO A 28 19.22 11.31 -3.80
C PRO A 28 17.69 11.44 -3.83
N GLY A 29 17.12 11.81 -2.68
CA GLY A 29 15.67 11.99 -2.55
C GLY A 29 14.87 10.69 -2.58
N THR A 30 15.52 9.51 -2.47
CA THR A 30 14.82 8.22 -2.31
C THR A 30 15.02 7.65 -0.93
N GLN A 31 14.08 6.80 -0.54
CA GLN A 31 14.14 6.01 0.67
C GLN A 31 13.28 4.76 0.49
N LEU A 32 13.74 3.63 1.01
CA LEU A 32 13.00 2.38 1.11
C LEU A 32 13.37 1.66 2.41
N GLY A 33 12.48 0.79 2.89
CA GLY A 33 12.74 -0.10 4.02
C GLY A 33 13.46 -1.38 3.60
N VAL A 34 14.55 -1.73 4.27
CA VAL A 34 15.19 -3.05 4.17
C VAL A 34 14.52 -4.06 5.11
N VAL A 35 14.58 -5.35 4.77
CA VAL A 35 13.80 -6.40 5.45
C VAL A 35 14.41 -6.88 6.78
N GLY A 36 15.73 -6.86 6.91
CA GLY A 36 16.45 -7.39 8.07
C GLY A 36 17.15 -6.32 8.91
N TRP A 37 17.34 -6.62 10.20
CA TRP A 37 18.19 -5.84 11.11
C TRP A 37 19.11 -6.76 11.93
N PRO A 38 20.43 -6.51 11.96
CA PRO A 38 21.17 -5.58 11.10
C PRO A 38 21.05 -5.95 9.61
N PRO A 39 20.99 -4.98 8.68
CA PRO A 39 20.84 -5.31 7.28
C PRO A 39 22.13 -5.93 6.73
N THR A 40 22.00 -6.97 5.93
CA THR A 40 23.11 -7.54 5.15
C THR A 40 23.49 -6.63 3.98
N ALA A 41 24.60 -6.94 3.29
CA ALA A 41 24.93 -6.25 2.04
C ALA A 41 23.87 -6.46 0.95
N ARG A 42 23.22 -7.64 0.92
CA ARG A 42 22.16 -7.97 -0.04
C ARG A 42 20.89 -7.14 0.22
N ASP A 43 20.57 -6.93 1.49
CA ASP A 43 19.44 -6.08 1.90
C ASP A 43 19.67 -4.62 1.51
N ARG A 44 20.87 -4.08 1.78
CA ARG A 44 21.24 -2.70 1.40
C ARG A 44 21.25 -2.49 -0.11
N ALA A 45 21.54 -3.53 -0.88
CA ALA A 45 21.48 -3.51 -2.33
C ALA A 45 20.04 -3.66 -2.88
N PHE A 46 19.04 -3.89 -2.02
CA PHE A 46 17.66 -4.17 -2.40
C PHE A 46 17.52 -5.34 -3.38
N ARG A 47 18.35 -6.39 -3.20
CA ARG A 47 18.24 -7.64 -3.97
C ARG A 47 16.90 -8.32 -3.72
N SER A 48 16.47 -8.37 -2.46
CA SER A 48 15.11 -8.70 -2.08
C SER A 48 14.35 -7.39 -1.82
N TRP A 49 13.16 -7.28 -2.40
CA TRP A 49 12.31 -6.11 -2.27
C TRP A 49 10.84 -6.53 -2.33
N HIS A 50 10.06 -6.13 -1.34
CA HIS A 50 8.65 -6.49 -1.23
C HIS A 50 7.81 -5.25 -1.50
N TYR A 51 7.13 -5.24 -2.65
CA TYR A 51 6.33 -4.12 -3.13
C TYR A 51 5.27 -3.70 -2.08
N TRP A 52 4.47 -4.64 -1.59
CA TRP A 52 3.40 -4.33 -0.62
C TRP A 52 3.92 -3.93 0.77
N TRP A 53 5.08 -4.44 1.22
CA TRP A 53 5.68 -3.97 2.48
C TRP A 53 6.05 -2.49 2.42
N GLN A 54 6.49 -2.01 1.25
CA GLN A 54 6.77 -0.59 1.07
C GLN A 54 5.50 0.27 1.06
N ALA A 55 4.36 -0.29 0.63
CA ALA A 55 3.06 0.37 0.72
C ALA A 55 2.62 0.52 2.18
N HIS A 56 2.71 -0.54 2.99
CA HIS A 56 2.42 -0.43 4.43
C HIS A 56 3.42 0.48 5.17
N LEU A 57 4.69 0.45 4.79
CA LEU A 57 5.67 1.42 5.31
C LEU A 57 5.27 2.86 4.97
N LEU A 58 4.76 3.12 3.76
CA LEU A 58 4.21 4.42 3.40
C LEU A 58 3.02 4.80 4.29
N ASP A 59 2.08 3.88 4.53
CA ASP A 59 0.94 4.12 5.42
C ASP A 59 1.36 4.49 6.84
N THR A 60 2.31 3.75 7.43
CA THR A 60 2.81 4.07 8.78
C THR A 60 3.56 5.41 8.85
N LEU A 61 4.21 5.83 7.76
CA LEU A 61 4.79 7.19 7.67
C LEU A 61 3.70 8.28 7.62
N VAL A 62 2.57 8.01 6.97
CA VAL A 62 1.40 8.89 6.98
C VAL A 62 0.80 8.96 8.38
N ASP A 63 0.67 7.82 9.08
CA ASP A 63 0.18 7.79 10.47
C ASP A 63 1.05 8.63 11.40
N ALA A 64 2.37 8.52 11.27
CA ALA A 64 3.31 9.33 12.05
C ALA A 64 3.15 10.84 11.76
N GLN A 65 2.94 11.21 10.50
CA GLN A 65 2.70 12.61 10.10
C GLN A 65 1.37 13.15 10.62
N LEU A 66 0.33 12.31 10.70
CA LEU A 66 -0.97 12.71 11.25
C LEU A 66 -0.94 12.90 12.77
N ARG A 67 -0.20 12.02 13.46
CA ARG A 67 -0.10 12.06 14.92
C ARG A 67 0.68 13.28 15.43
N ASP A 68 1.76 13.65 14.75
CA ASP A 68 2.60 14.80 15.11
C ASP A 68 3.19 15.39 13.80
N PRO A 69 2.54 16.39 13.19
CA PRO A 69 2.97 16.90 11.89
C PRO A 69 4.36 17.53 11.92
N ARG A 70 5.32 17.01 11.13
CA ARG A 70 6.68 17.56 11.04
C ARG A 70 7.19 17.64 9.60
N PRO A 71 7.95 18.69 9.23
CA PRO A 71 8.51 18.80 7.88
C PRO A 71 9.38 17.61 7.46
N ASP A 72 10.12 17.01 8.40
CA ASP A 72 10.99 15.86 8.13
C ASP A 72 10.20 14.59 7.79
N ARG A 73 9.07 14.34 8.49
CA ARG A 73 8.16 13.23 8.21
C ARG A 73 7.52 13.36 6.83
N LEU A 74 7.09 14.56 6.47
CA LEU A 74 6.58 14.83 5.13
C LEU A 74 7.63 14.60 4.03
N ILE A 75 8.89 14.96 4.28
CA ILE A 75 10.01 14.63 3.38
C ILE A 75 10.16 13.11 3.24
N ARG A 76 10.06 12.34 4.34
CA ARG A 76 10.14 10.88 4.29
C ARG A 76 9.03 10.26 3.45
N ILE A 77 7.78 10.72 3.59
CA ILE A 77 6.65 10.27 2.76
C ILE A 77 6.99 10.50 1.27
N ARG A 78 7.44 11.69 0.89
CA ARG A 78 7.82 12.00 -0.49
C ARG A 78 8.96 11.13 -1.00
N ARG A 79 9.98 10.88 -0.18
CA ARG A 79 11.14 10.02 -0.51
C ARG A 79 10.74 8.55 -0.65
N GLN A 80 9.83 8.07 0.19
CA GLN A 80 9.28 6.71 0.14
C GLN A 80 8.54 6.48 -1.19
N VAL A 81 7.63 7.39 -1.55
CA VAL A 81 6.88 7.32 -2.81
C VAL A 81 7.82 7.37 -4.02
N ARG A 82 8.83 8.25 -4.00
CA ARG A 82 9.84 8.32 -5.08
C ARG A 82 10.68 7.05 -5.15
N GLY A 83 11.11 6.51 -4.00
CA GLY A 83 11.88 5.28 -3.90
C GLY A 83 11.12 4.09 -4.47
N HIS A 84 9.83 3.97 -4.16
CA HIS A 84 8.96 2.91 -4.66
C HIS A 84 8.91 2.91 -6.20
N HIS A 85 8.61 4.07 -6.79
CA HIS A 85 8.55 4.23 -8.24
C HIS A 85 9.87 3.93 -8.93
N ALA A 86 10.98 4.44 -8.37
CA ALA A 86 12.30 4.23 -8.92
C ALA A 86 12.72 2.75 -8.86
N ARG A 87 12.44 2.07 -7.74
CA ARG A 87 12.78 0.65 -7.57
C ARG A 87 11.95 -0.27 -8.48
N ASN A 88 10.75 0.16 -8.83
CA ASN A 88 9.89 -0.50 -9.81
C ASN A 88 10.10 0.04 -11.24
N PHE A 89 11.30 0.58 -11.54
CA PHE A 89 11.71 1.03 -12.87
C PHE A 89 10.75 2.01 -13.54
N GLY A 90 10.19 2.94 -12.76
CA GLY A 90 9.28 3.96 -13.27
C GLY A 90 7.85 3.46 -13.52
N ARG A 91 7.49 2.29 -12.99
CA ARG A 91 6.13 1.73 -13.07
C ARG A 91 5.44 1.78 -11.72
N TRP A 92 4.13 1.98 -11.74
CA TRP A 92 3.28 1.83 -10.55
C TRP A 92 2.55 0.49 -10.51
N THR A 93 2.46 -0.24 -11.61
CA THR A 93 1.73 -1.50 -11.66
C THR A 93 2.65 -2.68 -11.37
N ASN A 94 2.07 -3.76 -10.82
CA ASN A 94 2.71 -5.06 -10.66
C ASN A 94 1.83 -6.16 -11.32
N SER A 95 2.27 -7.42 -11.25
CA SER A 95 1.49 -8.60 -11.64
C SER A 95 0.45 -9.02 -10.59
N TYR A 96 0.59 -8.54 -9.36
CA TYR A 96 -0.25 -8.88 -8.20
C TYR A 96 -1.24 -7.75 -7.91
N TYR A 97 -2.53 -8.08 -7.85
CA TYR A 97 -3.61 -7.09 -7.68
C TYR A 97 -3.75 -6.61 -6.23
N ASP A 98 -3.52 -7.50 -5.27
CA ASP A 98 -3.39 -7.17 -3.84
C ASP A 98 -2.26 -6.17 -3.59
N ASP A 99 -1.06 -6.42 -4.12
CA ASP A 99 0.07 -5.48 -4.09
C ASP A 99 -0.35 -4.09 -4.59
N MET A 100 -0.99 -4.04 -5.77
CA MET A 100 -1.45 -2.79 -6.38
C MET A 100 -2.52 -2.09 -5.53
N ALA A 101 -3.45 -2.83 -4.92
CA ALA A 101 -4.49 -2.29 -4.05
C ALA A 101 -3.89 -1.67 -2.78
N TRP A 102 -2.92 -2.34 -2.15
CA TRP A 102 -2.21 -1.79 -0.99
C TRP A 102 -1.48 -0.49 -1.32
N LEU A 103 -0.78 -0.42 -2.45
CA LEU A 103 -0.14 0.84 -2.85
C LEU A 103 -1.17 1.93 -3.18
N ALA A 104 -2.28 1.58 -3.84
CA ALA A 104 -3.32 2.53 -4.18
C ALA A 104 -3.90 3.18 -2.92
N LEU A 105 -4.20 2.39 -1.88
CA LEU A 105 -4.63 2.89 -0.57
C LEU A 105 -3.59 3.82 0.06
N ALA A 106 -2.32 3.39 0.13
CA ALA A 106 -1.28 4.19 0.76
C ALA A 106 -1.02 5.52 0.02
N LEU A 107 -1.07 5.52 -1.31
CA LEU A 107 -0.94 6.73 -2.13
C LEU A 107 -2.16 7.66 -2.03
N GLU A 108 -3.37 7.09 -1.93
CA GLU A 108 -4.61 7.84 -1.70
C GLU A 108 -4.52 8.58 -0.36
N ARG A 109 -4.19 7.85 0.72
CA ARG A 109 -4.01 8.41 2.06
C ARG A 109 -2.92 9.46 2.10
N ALA A 110 -1.75 9.20 1.50
CA ALA A 110 -0.67 10.18 1.44
C ALA A 110 -1.09 11.47 0.72
N GLY A 111 -1.91 11.37 -0.32
CA GLY A 111 -2.50 12.52 -1.00
C GLY A 111 -3.49 13.28 -0.13
N ARG A 112 -4.53 12.59 0.37
CA ARG A 112 -5.63 13.20 1.12
C ARG A 112 -5.23 13.73 2.49
N LEU A 113 -4.31 13.06 3.18
CA LEU A 113 -3.98 13.33 4.59
C LEU A 113 -2.66 14.09 4.78
N ALA A 114 -1.74 14.00 3.83
CA ALA A 114 -0.42 14.65 3.92
C ALA A 114 -0.10 15.55 2.71
N GLY A 115 -1.04 15.74 1.77
CA GLY A 115 -0.85 16.61 0.59
C GLY A 115 0.16 16.07 -0.43
N VAL A 116 0.56 14.80 -0.36
CA VAL A 116 1.50 14.17 -1.30
C VAL A 116 0.72 13.51 -2.44
N HIS A 117 0.09 14.31 -3.28
CA HIS A 117 -0.78 13.81 -4.34
C HIS A 117 -0.04 13.08 -5.46
N ARG A 118 -0.58 11.93 -5.90
CA ARG A 118 -0.08 11.14 -7.04
C ARG A 118 -1.20 10.76 -8.01
N LYS A 119 -1.88 11.77 -8.56
CA LYS A 119 -3.08 11.60 -9.43
C LYS A 119 -2.86 10.59 -10.56
N ARG A 120 -1.74 10.66 -11.30
CA ARG A 120 -1.44 9.72 -12.40
C ARG A 120 -1.21 8.28 -11.92
N ALA A 121 -0.56 8.10 -10.77
CA ALA A 121 -0.34 6.78 -10.20
C ALA A 121 -1.67 6.15 -9.76
N LEU A 122 -2.50 6.92 -9.06
CA LEU A 122 -3.82 6.48 -8.61
C LEU A 122 -4.74 6.14 -9.79
N ALA A 123 -4.77 6.96 -10.84
CA ALA A 123 -5.53 6.66 -12.05
C ALA A 123 -5.07 5.34 -12.71
N SER A 124 -3.75 5.12 -12.80
CA SER A 124 -3.20 3.88 -13.36
C SER A 124 -3.55 2.65 -12.53
N LEU A 125 -3.42 2.73 -11.20
CA LEU A 125 -3.77 1.63 -10.29
C LEU A 125 -5.28 1.36 -10.29
N CYS A 126 -6.09 2.42 -10.25
CA CYS A 126 -7.54 2.32 -10.34
C CYS A 126 -8.00 1.63 -11.63
N GLY A 127 -7.40 1.98 -12.77
CA GLY A 127 -7.68 1.32 -14.04
C GLY A 127 -7.37 -0.18 -14.01
N GLN A 128 -6.30 -0.60 -13.32
CA GLN A 128 -6.00 -2.03 -13.14
C GLN A 128 -7.05 -2.74 -12.28
N LEU A 129 -7.46 -2.14 -11.16
CA LEU A 129 -8.39 -2.75 -10.20
C LEU A 129 -9.84 -2.80 -10.70
N VAL A 130 -10.29 -1.76 -11.42
CA VAL A 130 -11.62 -1.75 -12.04
C VAL A 130 -11.65 -2.71 -13.23
N GLY A 131 -10.60 -2.70 -14.05
CA GLY A 131 -10.52 -3.50 -15.27
C GLY A 131 -10.27 -5.00 -15.06
N SER A 132 -9.91 -5.42 -13.85
CA SER A 132 -9.64 -6.83 -13.53
C SER A 132 -10.83 -7.59 -12.96
N TRP A 133 -11.98 -6.93 -12.80
CA TRP A 133 -13.20 -7.57 -12.34
C TRP A 133 -13.72 -8.55 -13.41
N MET A 134 -14.10 -9.77 -12.99
CA MET A 134 -14.53 -10.84 -13.90
C MET A 134 -16.01 -11.23 -13.65
N PRO A 135 -16.98 -10.55 -14.27
CA PRO A 135 -18.40 -10.91 -14.15
C PRO A 135 -18.69 -12.35 -14.57
N GLU A 136 -18.01 -12.84 -15.60
CA GLU A 136 -18.16 -14.21 -16.14
C GLU A 136 -17.71 -15.30 -15.17
N ALA A 137 -16.90 -14.95 -14.16
CA ALA A 137 -16.47 -15.85 -13.09
C ALA A 137 -17.36 -15.75 -11.83
N GLY A 138 -18.49 -15.05 -11.91
CA GLY A 138 -19.36 -14.76 -10.75
C GLY A 138 -18.92 -13.51 -9.96
N GLY A 139 -17.94 -12.76 -10.46
CA GLY A 139 -17.38 -11.59 -9.79
C GLY A 139 -15.99 -11.82 -9.21
N GLY A 140 -15.50 -10.81 -8.51
CA GLY A 140 -14.16 -10.77 -7.94
C GLY A 140 -13.08 -10.33 -8.93
N ILE A 141 -11.94 -9.94 -8.38
CA ILE A 141 -10.67 -9.79 -9.09
C ILE A 141 -9.74 -10.96 -8.72
N PRO A 142 -8.96 -11.50 -9.66
CA PRO A 142 -8.00 -12.55 -9.35
C PRO A 142 -6.84 -12.00 -8.51
N TRP A 143 -6.08 -12.89 -7.87
CA TRP A 143 -4.91 -12.53 -7.07
C TRP A 143 -3.80 -11.89 -7.93
N ARG A 144 -3.52 -12.47 -9.09
CA ARG A 144 -2.50 -11.98 -10.03
C ARG A 144 -2.99 -12.04 -11.47
N LYS A 145 -2.31 -11.32 -12.36
CA LYS A 145 -2.58 -11.33 -13.80
C LYS A 145 -2.46 -12.73 -14.37
N GLN A 146 -3.37 -13.06 -15.29
CA GLN A 146 -3.44 -14.37 -15.96
C GLN A 146 -3.68 -15.55 -15.01
N ASP A 147 -4.25 -15.28 -13.83
CA ASP A 147 -4.65 -16.30 -12.86
C ASP A 147 -6.19 -16.36 -12.76
N ARG A 148 -6.70 -17.48 -12.23
CA ARG A 148 -8.12 -17.69 -11.91
C ARG A 148 -8.36 -17.97 -10.42
N PHE A 149 -7.34 -17.74 -9.58
CA PHE A 149 -7.49 -17.76 -8.14
C PHE A 149 -7.94 -16.40 -7.62
N PHE A 150 -9.08 -16.36 -6.92
CA PHE A 150 -9.66 -15.16 -6.33
C PHE A 150 -9.49 -15.21 -4.81
N ASN A 151 -9.18 -14.07 -4.18
CA ASN A 151 -8.90 -14.04 -2.75
C ASN A 151 -9.31 -12.72 -2.08
N ALA A 152 -9.46 -12.77 -0.75
CA ALA A 152 -9.80 -11.60 0.05
C ALA A 152 -8.73 -10.48 0.00
N PRO A 153 -7.40 -10.77 0.04
CA PRO A 153 -6.38 -9.73 -0.03
C PRO A 153 -6.37 -8.91 -1.32
N ALA A 154 -6.87 -9.43 -2.45
CA ALA A 154 -7.03 -8.64 -3.66
C ALA A 154 -8.34 -7.84 -3.63
N ASN A 155 -9.45 -8.46 -3.23
CA ASN A 155 -10.79 -7.88 -3.35
C ASN A 155 -11.11 -6.87 -2.24
N GLY A 156 -10.77 -7.14 -0.99
CA GLY A 156 -11.08 -6.25 0.15
C GLY A 156 -10.38 -4.90 0.03
N PRO A 157 -9.04 -4.85 -0.10
CA PRO A 157 -8.30 -3.61 -0.27
C PRO A 157 -8.69 -2.85 -1.55
N ALA A 158 -8.99 -3.55 -2.65
CA ALA A 158 -9.49 -2.92 -3.87
C ALA A 158 -10.85 -2.25 -3.63
N GLY A 159 -11.79 -2.93 -2.94
CA GLY A 159 -13.08 -2.37 -2.57
C GLY A 159 -12.93 -1.11 -1.70
N ILE A 160 -12.09 -1.15 -0.66
CA ILE A 160 -11.81 0.01 0.21
C ILE A 160 -11.24 1.17 -0.61
N PHE A 161 -10.33 0.90 -1.55
CA PHE A 161 -9.74 1.93 -2.39
C PHE A 161 -10.80 2.57 -3.30
N LEU A 162 -11.60 1.76 -3.99
CA LEU A 162 -12.63 2.22 -4.92
C LEU A 162 -13.78 2.95 -4.22
N ALA A 163 -14.05 2.65 -2.94
CA ALA A 163 -14.98 3.42 -2.12
C ALA A 163 -14.48 4.84 -1.81
N ARG A 164 -13.17 5.10 -1.88
CA ARG A 164 -12.53 6.38 -1.53
C ARG A 164 -12.05 7.19 -2.74
N TYR A 165 -11.95 6.58 -3.91
CA TYR A 165 -11.29 7.17 -5.07
C TYR A 165 -12.16 7.09 -6.32
N GLY A 166 -12.47 8.26 -6.89
CA GLY A 166 -13.29 8.38 -8.10
C GLY A 166 -14.76 8.07 -7.86
N ASP A 167 -15.50 7.83 -8.95
CA ASP A 167 -16.91 7.43 -8.92
C ASP A 167 -17.02 5.91 -9.13
N HIS A 168 -16.58 5.15 -8.12
CA HIS A 168 -16.50 3.69 -8.17
C HIS A 168 -17.25 3.00 -7.03
N LEU A 169 -18.15 3.71 -6.34
CA LEU A 169 -18.88 3.18 -5.19
C LEU A 169 -19.68 1.92 -5.54
N ARG A 170 -20.31 1.86 -6.72
CA ARG A 170 -21.01 0.65 -7.18
C ARG A 170 -20.08 -0.56 -7.31
N ARG A 171 -18.85 -0.35 -7.80
CA ARG A 171 -17.86 -1.44 -7.91
C ARG A 171 -17.34 -1.85 -6.55
N ALA A 172 -17.11 -0.90 -5.65
CA ALA A 172 -16.70 -1.18 -4.28
C ALA A 172 -17.75 -2.01 -3.53
N GLN A 173 -19.04 -1.67 -3.69
CA GLN A 173 -20.14 -2.44 -3.15
C GLN A 173 -20.18 -3.86 -3.73
N ALA A 174 -20.11 -4.01 -5.06
CA ALA A 174 -20.08 -5.34 -5.68
C ALA A 174 -18.89 -6.22 -5.20
N MET A 175 -17.74 -5.62 -4.89
CA MET A 175 -16.61 -6.32 -4.27
C MET A 175 -16.89 -6.75 -2.83
N ALA A 176 -17.61 -5.92 -2.05
CA ALA A 176 -18.01 -6.25 -0.69
C ALA A 176 -19.06 -7.36 -0.69
N ASP A 177 -20.09 -7.25 -1.53
CA ASP A 177 -21.14 -8.25 -1.68
C ASP A 177 -20.53 -9.60 -2.10
N TRP A 178 -19.61 -9.60 -3.08
CA TRP A 178 -18.92 -10.82 -3.49
C TRP A 178 -18.09 -11.45 -2.36
N LEU A 179 -17.43 -10.66 -1.51
CA LEU A 179 -16.71 -11.20 -0.35
C LEU A 179 -17.66 -11.85 0.65
N ASP A 180 -18.79 -11.19 0.94
CA ASP A 180 -19.83 -11.68 1.85
C ASP A 180 -20.43 -13.00 1.35
N ASP A 181 -20.78 -13.05 0.06
CA ASP A 181 -21.42 -14.21 -0.57
C ASP A 181 -20.48 -15.42 -0.75
N THR A 182 -19.16 -15.19 -0.83
CA THR A 182 -18.23 -16.25 -1.28
C THR A 182 -17.10 -16.60 -0.31
N LEU A 183 -16.63 -15.67 0.51
CA LEU A 183 -15.43 -15.86 1.33
C LEU A 183 -15.68 -15.70 2.84
N ILE A 184 -16.82 -15.14 3.27
CA ILE A 184 -17.15 -15.07 4.69
C ILE A 184 -17.76 -16.39 5.15
N ASP A 185 -17.21 -16.95 6.22
CA ASP A 185 -17.80 -18.07 6.93
C ASP A 185 -19.10 -17.61 7.65
N PRO A 186 -20.28 -18.19 7.33
CA PRO A 186 -21.55 -17.74 7.89
C PRO A 186 -21.71 -18.01 9.38
N GLU A 187 -20.92 -18.92 9.98
CA GLU A 187 -20.98 -19.23 11.40
C GLU A 187 -20.10 -18.29 12.23
N THR A 188 -18.88 -18.04 11.73
CA THR A 188 -17.88 -17.26 12.48
C THR A 188 -17.80 -15.80 12.07
N HIS A 189 -18.34 -15.45 10.90
CA HIS A 189 -18.20 -14.16 10.23
C HIS A 189 -16.73 -13.74 9.99
N LEU A 190 -15.83 -14.72 9.93
CA LEU A 190 -14.43 -14.52 9.57
C LEU A 190 -14.20 -14.81 8.08
N VAL A 191 -13.08 -14.31 7.57
CA VAL A 191 -12.54 -14.59 6.23
C VAL A 191 -11.22 -15.34 6.37
#